data_AF-A0A382RHU3-F1
#
_entry.id   AF-A0A382RHU3-F1
#
_cell.length_a   1.000
_cell.length_b   1.000
_cell.length_c   1.000
_cell.angle_alpha   90.00
_cell.angle_beta   90.00
_cell.angle_gamma   90.00
#
_symmetry.space_group_name_H-M   'P 1'
#
loop_
_entity.id
_entity.type
_entity.pdbx_description
1 polymer ?
#
loop_
_entity_poly.entity_id
_entity_poly.type
_entity_poly.pdbx_seq_one_letter_code
_entity_poly.pdbx_strand_id
1 'polypeptide(L)'
;MTLDLLIRDGTVVDGSGMPRFRADVGIQDGRIVEIGRIRAAARQILDADGLIIAPGFIDGHTHMDAQVAWDPIGSCSCWHGVTTVLMGN
;
A
#
# COMPACT_ATOMS: atom_id res chain seq x y z
N MET A 1 17.85 11.26 8.50
CA MET A 1 17.53 9.92 7.96
C MET A 1 16.81 10.14 6.64
N THR A 2 17.12 9.36 5.62
CA THR A 2 16.49 9.47 4.30
C THR A 2 15.53 8.28 4.16
N LEU A 3 14.26 8.56 3.86
CA LEU A 3 13.26 7.52 3.60
C LEU A 3 13.51 6.87 2.23
N ASP A 4 13.06 5.63 2.05
CA ASP A 4 13.07 5.00 0.73
C ASP A 4 11.95 5.57 -0.14
N LEU A 5 10.75 5.67 0.45
CA LEU A 5 9.56 6.19 -0.20
C LEU A 5 8.79 7.11 0.75
N LEU A 6 8.34 8.24 0.22
CA LEU A 6 7.38 9.14 0.86
C LEU A 6 6.16 9.28 -0.04
N ILE A 7 4.99 8.92 0.47
CA ILE A 7 3.70 9.20 -0.17
C ILE A 7 3.14 10.44 0.53
N ARG A 8 2.98 11.56 -0.18
CA ARG A 8 2.63 12.85 0.43
C ARG A 8 1.25 13.35 0.02
N ASP A 9 0.69 14.24 0.84
CA ASP A 9 -0.54 15.00 0.60
C ASP A 9 -1.81 14.14 0.41
N GLY A 10 -1.76 12.86 0.75
CA GLY A 10 -2.88 11.93 0.62
C GLY A 10 -3.90 12.01 1.75
N THR A 11 -5.02 11.32 1.53
CA THR A 11 -6.01 11.05 2.57
C THR A 11 -5.89 9.60 3.04
N VAL A 12 -5.42 9.40 4.26
CA VAL A 12 -5.21 8.08 4.85
C VAL A 12 -6.53 7.49 5.34
N VAL A 13 -6.78 6.25 4.94
CA VAL A 13 -7.79 5.33 5.49
C VAL A 13 -7.03 4.11 6.01
N ASP A 14 -6.76 4.04 7.31
CA ASP A 14 -5.80 3.10 7.91
C ASP A 14 -6.34 1.67 8.12
N GLY A 15 -7.60 1.43 7.77
CA GLY A 15 -8.27 0.13 7.94
C GLY A 15 -8.81 -0.13 9.34
N SER A 16 -8.63 0.78 10.31
CA SER A 16 -9.13 0.59 11.68
C SER A 16 -10.64 0.85 11.84
N GLY A 17 -11.30 1.34 10.78
CA GLY A 17 -12.68 1.81 10.80
C GLY A 17 -12.86 3.25 11.32
N MET A 18 -11.78 3.93 11.69
CA MET A 18 -11.81 5.33 12.11
C MET A 18 -12.00 6.28 10.93
N PRO A 19 -12.42 7.55 11.17
CA PRO A 19 -12.54 8.54 10.11
C PRO A 19 -11.22 8.77 9.36
N ARG A 20 -11.32 9.00 8.06
CA ARG A 20 -10.17 9.33 7.20
C ARG A 20 -9.51 10.65 7.61
N PHE A 21 -8.20 10.79 7.41
CA PHE A 21 -7.45 12.01 7.76
C PHE A 21 -6.37 12.33 6.73
N ARG A 22 -5.98 13.61 6.61
CA ARG A 22 -4.91 14.03 5.68
C ARG A 22 -3.54 13.78 6.33
N ALA A 23 -2.68 13.05 5.64
CA ALA A 23 -1.33 12.76 6.12
C ALA A 23 -0.42 12.24 4.99
N ASP A 24 0.88 12.35 5.23
CA ASP A 24 1.93 11.68 4.48
C ASP A 24 2.25 10.33 5.15
N VAL A 25 2.78 9.38 4.36
CA VAL A 25 3.23 8.07 4.82
C VAL A 25 4.69 7.86 4.39
N GLY A 26 5.56 7.63 5.37
CA GLY A 26 6.98 7.39 5.16
C GLY A 26 7.34 5.91 5.30
N ILE A 27 8.09 5.40 4.33
CA ILE A 27 8.52 4.01 4.26
C ILE A 27 10.05 3.94 4.28
N GLN A 28 10.57 3.02 5.09
CA GLN A 28 11.99 2.67 5.14
C GLN A 28 12.14 1.16 5.37
N ASP A 29 13.04 0.52 4.62
CA ASP A 29 13.33 -0.92 4.68
C ASP A 29 12.05 -1.79 4.60
N GLY A 30 11.14 -1.40 3.71
CA GLY A 30 9.87 -2.10 3.47
C GLY A 30 8.84 -1.97 4.59
N ARG A 31 9.06 -1.07 5.56
CA ARG A 31 8.14 -0.82 6.68
C ARG A 31 7.66 0.62 6.69
N ILE A 32 6.41 0.82 7.11
CA ILE A 32 5.91 2.15 7.45
C ILE A 32 6.59 2.59 8.74
N VAL A 33 7.32 3.70 8.71
CA VAL A 33 8.08 4.23 9.86
C VAL A 33 7.48 5.52 10.43
N GLU A 34 6.68 6.23 9.63
CA GLU A 34 6.05 7.48 10.05
C GLU A 34 4.74 7.70 9.28
N ILE A 35 3.72 8.20 9.97
CA ILE A 35 2.47 8.69 9.38
C ILE A 35 2.17 10.05 10.00
N GLY A 36 1.96 11.07 9.17
CA GLY A 36 1.73 12.43 9.64
C GLY A 36 2.25 13.46 8.66
N ARG A 37 2.73 14.61 9.16
CA ARG A 37 3.36 15.63 8.30
C ARG A 37 4.86 15.41 8.25
N ILE A 38 5.35 14.91 7.13
CA ILE A 38 6.75 14.47 7.01
C ILE A 38 7.57 15.51 6.24
N ARG A 39 8.71 15.91 6.82
CA ARG A 39 9.68 16.83 6.18
C ARG A 39 11.01 16.16 5.83
N ALA A 40 11.14 14.87 6.11
CA ALA A 40 12.34 14.10 5.79
C ALA A 40 12.53 14.01 4.27
N ALA A 41 13.79 13.94 3.84
CA ALA A 41 14.13 13.60 2.47
C ALA A 41 13.77 12.13 2.18
N ALA A 42 13.35 11.84 0.95
CA ALA A 42 13.08 10.48 0.50
C ALA A 42 13.76 10.22 -0.86
N ARG A 43 14.18 8.98 -1.10
CA ARG A 43 14.72 8.55 -2.40
C ARG A 43 13.66 8.61 -3.50
N GLN A 44 12.42 8.30 -3.16
CA GLN A 44 11.26 8.43 -4.03
C GLN A 44 10.14 9.19 -3.31
N ILE A 45 9.48 10.10 -4.03
CA ILE A 45 8.31 10.83 -3.55
C ILE A 45 7.15 10.56 -4.51
N LEU A 46 6.01 10.17 -3.97
CA LEU A 46 4.74 10.03 -4.69
C LEU A 46 3.77 11.09 -4.18
N ASP A 47 3.21 11.88 -5.09
CA ASP A 47 2.16 12.84 -4.78
C ASP A 47 0.80 12.14 -4.84
N ALA A 48 0.08 12.14 -3.72
CA ALA A 48 -1.22 11.52 -3.56
C ALA A 48 -2.33 12.54 -3.29
N ASP A 49 -2.13 13.82 -3.65
CA ASP A 49 -3.19 14.82 -3.49
C ASP A 49 -4.48 14.41 -4.22
N GLY A 50 -5.61 14.54 -3.52
CA GLY A 50 -6.91 14.06 -3.99
C GLY A 50 -7.09 12.53 -4.01
N LEU A 51 -6.09 11.74 -3.62
CA LEU A 51 -6.13 10.28 -3.60
C LEU A 51 -6.22 9.71 -2.17
N ILE A 52 -6.60 8.43 -2.10
CA ILE A 52 -6.62 7.66 -0.85
C ILE A 52 -5.32 6.87 -0.71
N ILE A 53 -4.76 6.90 0.50
CA ILE A 53 -3.71 5.97 0.93
C ILE A 53 -4.37 4.97 1.88
N ALA A 54 -4.37 3.70 1.52
CA ALA A 54 -4.96 2.62 2.33
C ALA A 54 -3.98 1.44 2.45
N PRO A 55 -4.16 0.56 3.45
CA PRO A 55 -3.53 -0.75 3.43
C PRO A 55 -3.84 -1.47 2.12
N GLY A 56 -2.87 -2.22 1.61
CA GLY A 56 -3.13 -3.12 0.49
C GLY A 56 -4.20 -4.14 0.86
N PHE A 57 -5.08 -4.46 -0.09
CA PHE A 57 -6.20 -5.34 0.19
C PHE A 57 -5.73 -6.78 0.42
N ILE A 58 -6.47 -7.49 1.26
CA ILE A 58 -6.27 -8.92 1.54
C ILE A 58 -7.45 -9.66 0.92
N ASP A 59 -7.17 -10.50 -0.07
CA ASP A 59 -8.17 -11.36 -0.68
C ASP A 59 -8.24 -12.70 0.06
N GLY A 60 -9.35 -12.90 0.77
CA GLY A 60 -9.57 -14.08 1.60
C GLY A 60 -9.96 -15.34 0.81
N HIS A 61 -10.26 -15.22 -0.49
CA HIS A 61 -10.79 -16.34 -1.25
C HIS A 61 -10.34 -16.28 -2.72
N THR A 62 -9.30 -17.04 -3.04
CA THR A 62 -8.74 -17.09 -4.39
C THR A 62 -8.47 -18.52 -4.86
N HIS A 63 -8.35 -18.66 -6.18
CA HIS A 63 -7.82 -19.86 -6.85
C HIS A 63 -6.53 -19.52 -7.60
N MET A 64 -5.64 -18.76 -6.95
CA MET A 64 -4.36 -18.33 -7.54
C MET A 64 -3.33 -19.46 -7.60
N ASP A 65 -3.63 -20.62 -7.00
CA ASP A 65 -2.76 -21.80 -6.88
C ASP A 65 -2.12 -22.20 -8.20
N ALA A 66 -2.93 -22.28 -9.25
CA ALA A 66 -2.46 -22.57 -10.60
C ALA A 66 -1.95 -21.29 -11.27
N GLN A 67 -2.65 -20.16 -11.08
CA GLN A 67 -2.38 -18.92 -11.80
C GLN A 67 -0.96 -18.39 -11.63
N VAL A 68 -0.40 -18.48 -10.42
CA VAL A 68 0.97 -18.00 -10.16
C VAL A 68 2.04 -18.74 -10.97
N ALA A 69 1.71 -19.90 -11.56
CA ALA A 69 2.63 -20.63 -12.43
C ALA A 69 2.80 -19.98 -13.82
N TRP A 70 1.82 -19.22 -14.31
CA TRP A 70 1.89 -18.53 -15.62
C TRP A 70 1.74 -17.01 -15.53
N ASP A 71 1.27 -16.47 -14.40
CA ASP A 71 1.16 -15.05 -14.12
C ASP A 71 1.95 -14.72 -12.84
N PRO A 72 3.27 -14.48 -12.94
CA PRO A 72 4.16 -14.36 -11.77
C PRO A 72 3.90 -13.11 -10.94
N ILE A 73 3.17 -12.13 -11.46
CA ILE A 73 2.80 -10.91 -10.73
C ILE A 73 1.36 -10.95 -10.21
N GLY A 74 0.59 -11.99 -10.53
CA GLY A 74 -0.81 -12.12 -10.15
C GLY A 74 -1.64 -10.92 -10.62
N SER A 75 -1.51 -10.56 -11.90
CA SER A 75 -2.06 -9.34 -12.51
C SER A 75 -3.57 -9.15 -12.29
N CYS A 76 -4.34 -10.24 -12.26
CA CYS A 76 -5.79 -10.21 -11.97
C CYS A 76 -6.13 -9.69 -10.57
N SER A 77 -5.15 -9.70 -9.66
CA SER A 77 -5.31 -9.32 -8.25
C SER A 77 -4.56 -8.01 -7.96
N CYS A 78 -3.26 -7.92 -8.29
CA CYS A 78 -2.44 -6.76 -7.91
C CYS A 78 -2.87 -5.45 -8.57
N TRP A 79 -3.45 -5.48 -9.78
CA TRP A 79 -3.99 -4.29 -10.44
C TRP A 79 -5.23 -3.72 -9.76
N HIS A 80 -5.90 -4.50 -8.90
CA HIS A 80 -7.04 -4.07 -8.11
C HIS A 80 -6.66 -3.66 -6.68
N GLY A 81 -5.37 -3.50 -6.39
CA GLY A 81 -4.87 -3.06 -5.09
C GLY A 81 -4.71 -4.19 -4.06
N VAL A 82 -4.86 -5.46 -4.46
CA VAL A 82 -4.59 -6.61 -3.60
C VAL A 82 -3.08 -6.80 -3.44
N THR A 83 -2.65 -7.01 -2.20
CA THR A 83 -1.24 -7.22 -1.85
C THR A 83 -0.99 -8.54 -1.14
N THR A 84 -2.05 -9.25 -0.73
CA THR A 84 -1.97 -10.55 -0.07
C THR A 84 -3.19 -11.38 -0.44
N VAL A 85 -3.00 -12.67 -0.67
CA VAL A 85 -4.05 -13.62 -1.04
C VAL A 85 -3.99 -14.85 -0.15
N LEU A 86 -5.15 -15.45 0.14
CA LEU A 86 -5.27 -16.82 0.64
C LEU A 86 -5.63 -17.76 -0.52
N MET A 87 -4.83 -18.81 -0.69
CA MET A 87 -4.95 -19.84 -1.73
C MET A 87 -5.38 -21.19 -1.12
N GLY A 88 -5.76 -22.15 -1.97
CA GLY A 88 -6.20 -23.48 -1.52
C GLY A 88 -7.65 -23.54 -1.05
N ASN A 89 -8.51 -22.69 -1.63
CA ASN A 89 -9.96 -22.72 -1.43
C ASN A 89 -10.64 -23.79 -2.29
#